data_AF-A0A5D0I6S5-F1
#
_entry.id   AF-A0A5D0I6S5-F1
#
_cell.length_a   1.000
_cell.length_b   1.000
_cell.length_c   1.000
_cell.angle_alpha   90.00
_cell.angle_beta   90.00
_cell.angle_gamma   90.00
#
_symmetry.space_group_name_H-M   'P 1'
#
loop_
_entity.id
_entity.type
_entity.pdbx_description
1 polymer ?
#
loop_
_entity_poly.entity_id
_entity_poly.type
_entity_poly.pdbx_seq_one_letter_code
_entity_poly.pdbx_strand_id
1 'polypeptide(L)' 'MEKDPVKVRLIGKKGKKYQIKFPNLEIPVTVNENLYTKMLHSTEYQFSNSTSTVSQATSA' A
#
# COMPACT_ATOMS: atom_id res chain seq x y z
N MET A 1 19.85 16.12 2.28
CA MET A 1 20.00 14.66 2.43
C MET A 1 18.77 14.03 1.83
N GLU A 2 18.91 13.42 0.65
CA GLU A 2 17.86 12.57 0.09
C GLU A 2 17.80 11.32 0.96
N LYS A 3 16.67 11.08 1.63
CA LYS A 3 16.42 9.83 2.34
C LYS A 3 15.75 8.88 1.37
N ASP A 4 16.23 7.64 1.31
CA ASP A 4 15.59 6.61 0.51
C ASP A 4 14.14 6.42 0.97
N PRO A 5 13.18 6.31 0.03
CA PRO A 5 11.78 6.11 0.37
C PRO A 5 11.58 4.79 1.12
N VAL A 6 10.69 4.80 2.10
CA VAL A 6 10.33 3.61 2.86
C VAL A 6 9.50 2.69 1.96
N LYS A 7 10.03 1.49 1.69
CA LYS A 7 9.34 0.47 0.90
C LYS A 7 8.21 -0.15 1.70
N VAL A 8 6.96 0.14 1.33
CA VAL A 8 5.75 -0.34 2.00
C VAL A 8 4.91 -1.22 1.06
N ARG A 9 4.03 -2.04 1.64
CA ARG A 9 3.14 -2.93 0.90
C ARG A 9 1.70 -2.71 1.30
N LEU A 10 0.80 -2.54 0.34
CA LEU A 10 -0.64 -2.66 0.59
C LEU A 10 -0.99 -4.14 0.74
N ILE A 11 -1.49 -4.54 1.92
CA ILE A 11 -1.88 -5.93 2.17
C ILE A 11 -3.39 -6.16 2.06
N GLY A 12 -4.20 -5.10 2.08
CA GLY A 12 -5.64 -5.21 1.88
C GLY A 12 -6.42 -3.95 2.25
N LYS A 13 -7.72 -4.01 2.02
CA LYS A 13 -8.70 -2.97 2.38
C LYS A 13 -9.80 -3.58 3.23
N LYS A 14 -10.10 -2.97 4.37
CA LYS A 14 -11.23 -3.33 5.24
C LYS A 14 -12.19 -2.15 5.32
N GLY A 15 -13.30 -2.23 4.59
CA GLY A 15 -14.24 -1.12 4.46
C GLY A 15 -13.56 0.15 3.89
N LYS A 16 -13.56 1.23 4.68
CA LYS A 16 -12.94 2.52 4.31
C LYS A 16 -11.48 2.68 4.77
N LYS A 17 -10.85 1.60 5.25
CA LYS A 17 -9.49 1.61 5.78
C LYS A 17 -8.58 0.70 4.96
N TYR A 18 -7.34 1.12 4.76
CA TYR A 18 -6.29 0.39 4.07
C TYR A 18 -5.30 -0.18 5.07
N GLN A 19 -4.83 -1.40 4.86
CA GLN A 19 -3.82 -2.04 5.68
C GLN A 19 -2.48 -2.05 4.95
N ILE A 20 -1.46 -1.47 5.58
CA ILE A 20 -0.13 -1.28 5.03
C ILE A 20 0.88 -2.00 5.90
N LYS A 21 1.71 -2.84 5.28
CA LYS A 21 2.84 -3.51 5.92
C LYS A 21 4.11 -2.71 5.68
N PHE A 22 4.73 -2.30 6.79
CA PHE A 22 6.05 -1.65 6.81
C PHE A 22 7.15 -2.72 6.91
N PRO A 23 8.37 -2.42 6.42
CA PRO A 23 9.44 -3.42 6.36
C PRO A 23 9.93 -3.81 7.75
N ASN A 24 9.98 -2.86 8.69
CA ASN A 24 10.51 -3.05 10.04
C ASN A 24 9.42 -3.15 11.12
N LEU A 25 8.17 -3.43 10.71
CA LEU A 25 7.04 -3.53 11.64
C LEU A 25 6.33 -4.86 11.44
N GLU A 26 6.26 -5.67 12.49
CA GLU A 26 5.59 -6.98 12.46
C GLU A 26 4.08 -6.85 12.23
N ILE A 27 3.45 -5.84 12.85
CA ILE A 27 2.01 -5.63 12.78
C ILE A 27 1.68 -4.67 11.62
N PRO A 28 0.73 -5.00 10.73
CA PRO A 28 0.29 -4.07 9.70
C PRO A 28 -0.41 -2.84 10.28
N VAL A 29 -0.14 -1.68 9.69
CA VAL A 29 -0.77 -0.41 10.08
C VAL A 29 -2.06 -0.24 9.31
N THR A 30 -3.13 0.15 10.01
CA THR A 30 -4.40 0.49 9.38
C THR A 30 -4.50 2.01 9.23
N VAL A 31 -4.62 2.49 7.99
CA VAL A 31 -4.78 3.90 7.66
C VAL A 31 -6.13 4.18 7.01
N ASN A 32 -6.60 5.41 7.08
CA ASN A 32 -7.79 5.83 6.35
C ASN A 32 -7.46 6.16 4.88
N GLU A 33 -8.50 6.43 4.09
CA GLU A 33 -8.36 6.76 2.68
C GLU A 33 -7.56 8.04 2.42
N ASN A 34 -7.79 9.10 3.20
CA ASN A 34 -7.07 10.36 3.01
C ASN A 34 -5.56 10.19 3.19
N LEU A 35 -5.14 9.47 4.24
CA LEU A 35 -3.73 9.22 4.52
C LEU A 35 -3.13 8.28 3.48
N TYR A 36 -3.85 7.24 3.08
CA TYR A 36 -3.41 6.34 2.01
C TYR A 36 -3.10 7.10 0.70
N THR A 37 -4.01 7.99 0.26
CA THR A 37 -3.79 8.82 -0.93
C THR A 37 -2.57 9.73 -0.79
N LYS A 38 -2.38 10.34 0.38
CA LYS A 38 -1.18 11.16 0.65
C LYS A 38 0.11 10.32 0.58
N MET A 39 0.09 9.10 1.10
CA MET A 39 1.25 8.19 1.05
C MET A 39 1.59 7.79 -0.39
N LEU A 40 0.59 7.54 -1.24
CA LEU A 40 0.80 7.20 -2.65
C LEU A 40 1.46 8.34 -3.45
N HIS A 41 1.22 9.59 -3.06
CA HIS A 41 1.72 10.79 -3.74
C HIS A 41 2.96 11.39 -3.06
N SER A 42 3.44 10.79 -1.96
CA SER A 42 4.61 11.26 -1.24
C SER A 42 5.88 10.59 -1.76
N THR A 43 6.98 11.35 -1.80
CA THR A 43 8.31 10.83 -2.08
C THR A 43 8.91 10.06 -0.91
N GLU A 44 8.26 10.07 0.26
CA GLU A 44 8.73 9.36 1.46
C GLU A 44 8.41 7.85 1.44
N TYR A 45 7.45 7.43 0.60
CA TYR A 45 6.98 6.05 0.56
C TYR A 45 7.07 5.49 -0.85
N GLN A 46 7.54 4.25 -0.95
CA GLN A 46 7.52 3.50 -2.20
C GLN A 46 6.66 2.27 -2.01
N PHE A 47 5.48 2.24 -2.65
CA PHE A 47 4.64 1.06 -2.67
C PHE A 47 5.24 0.05 -3.64
N SER A 48 5.64 -1.12 -3.15
CA SER A 48 6.00 -2.21 -4.06
C SER A 48 4.72 -2.68 -4.74
N ASN A 49 4.55 -2.36 -6.03
CA ASN A 49 3.38 -2.71 -6.81
C ASN A 49 2.99 -4.17 -6.56
N SER A 50 1.89 -4.40 -5.83
CA SER A 50 1.16 -5.64 -5.98
C SER A 50 0.49 -5.53 -7.34
N THR A 51 1.14 -6.07 -8.37
CA THR A 51 0.43 -6.53 -9.55
C THR A 51 -0.48 -7.66 -9.10
N SER A 52 -1.56 -7.31 -8.41
CA SER A 52 -2.79 -8.06 -8.50
C SER A 52 -3.27 -7.80 -9.92
N THR A 53 -2.70 -8.54 -10.87
CA THR A 53 -3.47 -9.05 -11.99
C THR A 53 -4.74 -9.60 -11.35
N VAL A 54 -5.77 -8.79 -11.31
CA VAL A 54 -7.13 -9.29 -11.36
C VAL A 54 -7.16 -9.97 -12.73
N SER A 55 -6.74 -11.23 -12.76
CA SER A 55 -7.13 -12.16 -13.81
C SER A 55 -8.64 -12.21 -13.72
N GLN A 56 -9.29 -11.27 -14.41
CA GLN A 56 -10.69 -11.32 -14.75
C GLN A 56 -10.80 -12.50 -15.71
N ALA A 57 -10.87 -13.70 -15.14
CA ALA A 57 -11.39 -14.86 -15.79
C ALA A 57 -12.89 -14.60 -15.99
N THR A 58 -13.24 -13.99 -17.11
CA THR A 58 -14.59 -14.08 -17.65
C THR A 58 -14.50 -14.82 -18.97
N SER A 59 -14.87 -16.08 -18.87
CA SER A 59 -15.17 -17.01 -19.96
C SER A 59 -16.13 -16.37 -20.97
N ALA A 60 -15.89 -16.64 -22.25
CA ALA A 60 -16.86 -16.52 -23.33
C ALA A 60 -16.83 -17.82 -24.13
#